data_AF-A0A4Y7XA86-F1
#
_entry.id   AF-A0A4Y7XA86-F1
#
_cell.length_a   1.000
_cell.length_b   1.000
_cell.length_c   1.000
_cell.angle_alpha   90.00
_cell.angle_beta   90.00
_cell.angle_gamma   90.00
#
_symmetry.space_group_name_H-M   'P 1'
#
loop_
_entity.id
_entity.type
_entity.pdbx_description
1 polymer ?
#
loop_
_entity_poly.entity_id
_entity_poly.type
_entity_poly.pdbx_seq_one_letter_code
_entity_poly.pdbx_strand_id
1 'polypeptide(L)'
;MKIFWLHDQLDQLHWQVLKNSLLTLLLLPLINLGHDFIQQFHKADQIVVYFYALSFATVAFILAFYGALKTLHIGLALTTSRLEQYMLYGYRHLPMLCLAGILIYFSLYLF
;
A
#
# COMPACT_ATOMS: atom_id res chain seq x y z
N MET A 1 30.27 8.56 14.63
CA MET A 1 29.42 7.36 14.42
C MET A 1 27.91 7.66 14.37
N LYS A 2 27.39 8.81 14.82
CA LYS A 2 25.95 9.17 14.75
C LYS A 2 25.43 9.44 13.32
N ILE A 3 26.24 10.06 12.46
CA ILE A 3 25.84 10.47 11.09
C ILE A 3 25.58 9.25 10.21
N PHE A 4 26.38 8.20 10.35
CA PHE A 4 26.21 6.94 9.64
C PHE A 4 24.90 6.23 10.03
N TRP A 5 24.56 6.22 11.33
CA TRP A 5 23.33 5.64 11.84
C TRP A 5 22.07 6.38 11.38
N LEU A 6 22.14 7.71 11.27
CA LEU A 6 21.06 8.55 10.75
C LEU A 6 20.79 8.32 9.27
N HIS A 7 21.85 8.16 8.48
CA HIS A 7 21.75 7.84 7.05
C HIS A 7 21.05 6.49 6.84
N ASP A 8 21.44 5.48 7.63
CA ASP A 8 20.86 4.13 7.59
C ASP A 8 19.35 4.12 7.94
N GLN A 9 18.93 4.94 8.91
CA GLN A 9 17.50 5.10 9.25
C GLN A 9 16.69 5.79 8.16
N LEU A 10 17.26 6.79 7.49
CA LEU A 10 16.62 7.49 6.38
C LEU A 10 16.51 6.58 5.15
N ASP A 11 17.55 5.82 4.84
CA ASP A 11 17.54 4.87 3.74
C ASP A 11 16.52 3.75 3.97
N GLN A 12 16.43 3.25 5.22
CA GLN A 12 15.39 2.30 5.61
C GLN A 12 13.99 2.88 5.50
N LEU A 13 13.80 4.17 5.86
CA LEU A 13 12.53 4.86 5.68
C LEU A 13 12.17 4.95 4.19
N HIS A 14 13.08 5.45 3.35
CA HIS A 14 12.87 5.59 1.91
C HIS A 14 12.53 4.24 1.27
N TRP A 15 13.27 3.19 1.63
CA TRP A 15 13.00 1.84 1.14
C TRP A 15 11.62 1.33 1.55
N GLN A 16 11.22 1.53 2.81
CA GLN A 16 9.91 1.08 3.28
C GLN A 16 8.77 1.89 2.64
N VAL A 17 8.92 3.21 2.48
CA VAL A 17 7.95 4.05 1.78
C VAL A 17 7.82 3.59 0.33
N LEU A 18 8.93 3.44 -0.40
CA LEU A 18 8.91 3.01 -1.80
C LEU A 18 8.27 1.63 -1.95
N LYS A 19 8.72 0.64 -1.18
CA LYS A 19 8.22 -0.73 -1.24
C LYS A 19 6.72 -0.80 -0.96
N ASN A 20 6.25 -0.11 0.09
CA ASN A 20 4.86 -0.20 0.49
C ASN A 20 3.95 0.63 -0.42
N SER A 21 4.41 1.77 -0.95
CA SER A 21 3.69 2.49 -2.00
C SER A 21 3.57 1.67 -3.28
N LEU A 22 4.64 0.98 -3.69
CA LEU A 22 4.60 0.11 -4.86
C LEU A 22 3.68 -1.10 -4.65
N LEU A 23 3.75 -1.74 -3.49
CA LEU A 23 2.86 -2.83 -3.10
C LEU A 23 1.39 -2.40 -3.17
N THR A 24 1.10 -1.21 -2.65
CA THR A 24 -0.23 -0.62 -2.71
C THR A 24 -0.64 -0.34 -4.15
N LEU A 25 0.20 0.30 -4.97
CA LEU A 25 -0.08 0.57 -6.38
C LEU A 25 -0.30 -0.69 -7.21
N LEU A 26 0.36 -1.81 -6.87
CA LEU A 26 0.14 -3.11 -7.52
C LEU A 26 -1.28 -3.66 -7.31
N LEU A 27 -2.06 -3.12 -6.37
CA LEU A 27 -3.48 -3.46 -6.26
C LEU A 27 -4.28 -3.02 -7.49
N LEU A 28 -3.94 -1.92 -8.17
CA LEU A 28 -4.65 -1.49 -9.38
C LEU A 28 -4.64 -2.56 -10.49
N PRO A 29 -3.47 -3.02 -10.98
CA PRO A 29 -3.44 -4.04 -12.01
C PRO A 29 -4.04 -5.36 -11.49
N LEU A 30 -3.93 -5.67 -10.20
CA LEU A 30 -4.54 -6.86 -9.62
C LEU A 30 -6.09 -6.81 -9.69
N ILE A 31 -6.69 -5.66 -9.38
CA ILE A 31 -8.14 -5.44 -9.49
C ILE A 31 -8.59 -5.59 -10.94
N ASN A 32 -7.87 -4.97 -11.89
CA ASN A 32 -8.21 -5.03 -13.31
C ASN A 32 -8.07 -6.46 -13.86
N LEU A 33 -6.96 -7.14 -13.56
CA LEU A 33 -6.75 -8.54 -13.96
C LEU A 33 -7.81 -9.45 -13.34
N GLY A 34 -8.18 -9.23 -12.08
CA GLY A 34 -9.25 -9.95 -11.42
C GLY A 34 -10.59 -9.74 -12.13
N HIS A 35 -10.90 -8.51 -12.52
CA HIS A 35 -12.12 -8.20 -13.26
C HIS A 35 -12.17 -8.92 -14.61
N ASP A 36 -11.12 -8.78 -15.43
CA ASP A 36 -11.03 -9.42 -16.75
C ASP A 36 -11.07 -10.95 -16.64
N PHE A 37 -10.43 -11.50 -15.61
CA PHE A 37 -10.44 -12.94 -15.34
C PHE A 37 -11.85 -13.42 -15.02
N ILE A 38 -12.56 -12.77 -14.09
CA ILE A 38 -13.93 -13.15 -13.72
C ILE A 38 -14.87 -13.10 -14.93
N GLN A 39 -14.75 -12.09 -15.80
CA GLN A 39 -15.59 -11.98 -17.00
C GLN A 39 -15.46 -13.20 -17.93
N GLN A 40 -14.31 -13.86 -17.98
CA GLN A 40 -14.07 -15.04 -18.82
C GLN A 40 -14.82 -16.29 -18.31
N PHE A 41 -15.24 -16.31 -17.03
CA PHE A 41 -15.95 -17.44 -16.41
C PHE A 41 -17.47 -17.32 -16.44
N HIS A 42 -18.04 -16.56 -17.38
CA HIS A 42 -19.50 -16.40 -17.54
C HIS A 42 -20.29 -17.72 -17.65
N LYS A 43 -19.64 -18.85 -17.99
CA LYS A 43 -20.26 -20.18 -18.12
C LYS A 43 -19.98 -21.12 -16.93
N ALA A 44 -19.18 -20.70 -15.95
CA ALA A 44 -18.88 -21.48 -14.74
C ALA A 44 -19.81 -21.06 -13.59
N ASP A 45 -19.69 -21.74 -12.44
CA ASP A 45 -20.36 -21.35 -11.20
C ASP A 45 -19.85 -19.98 -10.71
N GLN A 46 -20.46 -18.94 -11.24
CA GLN A 46 -20.08 -17.54 -11.11
C GLN A 46 -19.82 -17.16 -9.64
N ILE A 47 -20.69 -17.59 -8.72
CA ILE A 47 -20.59 -17.31 -7.28
C ILE A 47 -19.25 -17.79 -6.69
N VAL A 48 -18.78 -18.97 -7.09
CA VAL A 48 -17.53 -19.55 -6.56
C VAL A 48 -16.33 -18.72 -7.02
N VAL A 49 -16.32 -18.30 -8.28
CA VAL A 49 -15.25 -17.46 -8.84
C VAL A 49 -15.21 -16.08 -8.17
N TYR A 50 -16.37 -15.45 -7.96
CA TYR A 50 -16.45 -14.19 -7.20
C TYR A 50 -16.00 -14.35 -5.75
N PHE A 51 -16.34 -15.46 -5.08
CA PHE A 51 -15.91 -15.72 -3.70
C PHE A 51 -14.39 -15.81 -3.59
N TYR A 52 -13.74 -16.55 -4.50
CA TYR A 52 -12.27 -16.63 -4.53
C TYR A 52 -11.64 -15.28 -4.86
N ALA A 53 -12.14 -14.56 -5.88
CA ALA A 53 -11.62 -13.26 -6.24
C ALA A 53 -11.72 -12.24 -5.09
N LEU A 54 -12.86 -12.18 -4.40
CA LEU A 54 -13.05 -11.33 -3.24
C LEU A 54 -12.12 -11.72 -2.10
N SER A 55 -11.92 -13.02 -1.86
CA SER A 55 -11.00 -13.52 -0.84
C SER A 55 -9.55 -13.09 -1.13
N PHE A 56 -9.07 -13.24 -2.36
CA PHE A 56 -7.73 -12.80 -2.77
C PHE A 56 -7.57 -11.28 -2.67
N ALA A 57 -8.57 -10.52 -3.14
CA ALA A 57 -8.57 -9.07 -3.03
C ALA A 57 -8.48 -8.63 -1.56
N THR A 58 -9.27 -9.26 -0.68
CA THR A 58 -9.28 -8.95 0.75
C THR A 58 -7.89 -9.15 1.39
N VAL A 59 -7.23 -10.28 1.11
CA VAL A 59 -5.87 -10.53 1.61
C VAL A 59 -4.87 -9.49 1.08
N ALA A 60 -4.95 -9.15 -0.21
CA ALA A 60 -4.08 -8.15 -0.82
C ALA A 60 -4.27 -6.76 -0.19
N PHE A 61 -5.51 -6.34 0.05
CA PHE A 61 -5.83 -5.09 0.74
C PHE A 61 -5.31 -5.08 2.19
N ILE A 62 -5.47 -6.18 2.94
CA ILE A 62 -4.96 -6.29 4.31
C ILE A 62 -3.43 -6.18 4.34
N LEU A 63 -2.73 -6.83 3.41
CA LEU A 63 -1.27 -6.78 3.33
C LEU A 63 -0.77 -5.36 2.98
N ALA A 64 -1.43 -4.70 2.03
CA ALA A 64 -1.11 -3.32 1.66
C ALA A 64 -1.38 -2.36 2.84
N PHE A 65 -2.52 -2.52 3.52
CA PHE A 65 -2.86 -1.75 4.72
C PHE A 65 -1.82 -1.94 5.83
N TYR A 66 -1.47 -3.19 6.14
CA TYR A 66 -0.49 -3.49 7.16
C TYR A 66 0.90 -2.92 6.81
N GLY A 67 1.32 -3.03 5.56
CA GLY A 67 2.57 -2.44 5.07
C GLY A 67 2.57 -0.92 5.23
N ALA A 68 1.51 -0.25 4.76
CA ALA A 68 1.37 1.20 4.86
C ALA A 68 1.34 1.68 6.33
N LEU A 69 0.61 0.97 7.20
CA LEU A 69 0.54 1.27 8.64
C LEU A 69 1.89 1.08 9.34
N LYS A 70 2.66 0.05 8.94
CA LYS A 70 4.01 -0.19 9.46
C LYS A 70 4.94 0.96 9.10
N THR A 71 4.90 1.46 7.86
CA THR A 71 5.67 2.65 7.45
C THR A 71 5.30 3.87 8.28
N LEU A 72 4.00 4.02 8.57
CA LEU A 72 3.50 5.11 9.40
C LEU A 72 4.01 5.03 10.85
N HIS A 73 4.47 3.89 11.35
CA HIS A 73 4.97 3.73 12.73
C HIS A 73 6.50 3.73 12.85
N ILE A 74 7.26 3.84 11.75
CA ILE A 74 8.73 3.92 11.80
C ILE A 74 9.18 5.19 12.54
N GLY A 75 9.58 5.07 13.80
CA GLY A 75 10.17 6.18 14.55
C GLY A 75 11.56 6.53 14.03
N LEU A 76 11.76 7.76 13.55
CA LEU A 76 13.11 8.30 13.36
C LEU A 76 13.58 8.92 14.67
N ALA A 77 14.64 8.35 15.22
CA ALA A 77 15.34 8.95 16.33
C ALA A 77 16.37 9.93 15.75
N LEU A 78 16.26 11.22 16.10
CA LEU A 78 17.24 12.29 15.85
C LEU A 78 17.19 13.07 14.52
N THR A 79 16.01 13.57 14.11
CA THR A 79 15.99 14.71 13.16
C THR A 79 16.30 16.01 13.89
N THR A 80 17.36 16.71 13.49
CA THR A 80 17.85 17.94 14.15
C THR A 80 17.03 19.18 13.85
N SER A 81 16.36 19.26 12.69
CA SER A 81 15.53 20.42 12.33
C SER A 81 14.04 20.08 12.36
N ARG A 82 13.22 21.04 12.85
CA ARG A 82 11.75 20.89 12.87
C ARG A 82 11.17 20.71 11.47
N LEU A 83 11.74 21.38 10.46
CA LEU A 83 11.28 21.30 9.07
C LEU A 83 11.48 19.91 8.47
N GLU A 84 12.67 19.31 8.64
CA GLU A 84 12.91 17.92 8.20
C GLU A 84 11.96 16.94 8.88
N GLN A 85 11.69 17.13 10.17
CA GLN A 85 10.78 16.28 10.92
C GLN A 85 9.35 16.34 10.36
N TYR A 86 8.85 17.53 9.97
CA TYR A 86 7.56 17.68 9.30
C TYR A 86 7.54 17.04 7.91
N MET A 87 8.58 17.23 7.11
CA MET A 87 8.66 16.62 5.77
C MET A 87 8.69 15.09 5.85
N LEU A 88 9.47 14.53 6.77
CA LEU A 88 9.54 13.08 6.99
C LEU A 88 8.24 12.51 7.55
N TYR A 89 7.55 13.27 8.41
CA TYR A 89 6.21 12.91 8.87
C TYR A 89 5.23 12.81 7.69
N GLY A 90 5.17 13.84 6.83
CA GLY A 90 4.34 13.82 5.62
C GLY A 90 4.71 12.67 4.67
N TYR A 91 6.00 12.44 4.45
CA TYR A 91 6.51 11.38 3.57
C TYR A 91 6.08 9.97 4.03
N ARG A 92 6.00 9.73 5.34
CA ARG A 92 5.52 8.45 5.90
C ARG A 92 4.07 8.14 5.62
N HIS A 93 3.24 9.17 5.39
CA HIS A 93 1.83 9.00 5.07
C HIS A 93 1.59 8.60 3.60
N LEU A 94 2.61 8.72 2.73
CA LEU A 94 2.47 8.49 1.30
C LEU A 94 1.89 7.11 0.94
N PRO A 95 2.32 5.97 1.55
CA PRO A 95 1.71 4.67 1.28
C PRO A 95 0.24 4.57 1.70
N MET A 96 -0.14 5.21 2.81
CA MET A 96 -1.53 5.26 3.28
C MET A 96 -2.40 6.14 2.37
N LEU A 97 -1.85 7.23 1.84
CA LEU A 97 -2.51 8.10 0.85
C LEU A 97 -2.77 7.34 -0.46
N CYS A 98 -1.79 6.58 -0.95
CA CYS A 98 -1.99 5.68 -2.08
C CYS A 98 -3.11 4.68 -1.80
N LEU A 99 -3.10 4.06 -0.62
CA LEU A 99 -4.11 3.05 -0.25
C LEU A 99 -5.52 3.64 -0.19
N ALA A 100 -5.67 4.83 0.38
CA ALA A 100 -6.93 5.56 0.41
C ALA A 100 -7.44 5.85 -1.02
N GLY A 101 -6.56 6.31 -1.91
CA GLY A 101 -6.91 6.52 -3.32
C GLY A 101 -7.40 5.25 -4.01
N ILE A 102 -6.76 4.11 -3.74
CA ILE A 102 -7.14 2.81 -4.31
C ILE A 102 -8.47 2.33 -3.75
N LEU A 103 -8.72 2.49 -2.45
CA LEU A 103 -10.00 2.13 -1.85
C LEU A 103 -11.15 2.96 -2.43
N ILE A 104 -10.93 4.27 -2.63
CA ILE A 104 -11.90 5.14 -3.31
C ILE A 104 -12.14 4.66 -4.74
N TYR A 105 -11.07 4.37 -5.49
CA TYR A 105 -11.19 3.84 -6.85
C TYR A 105 -11.93 2.51 -6.89
N PHE A 106 -11.58 1.56 -6.02
CA PHE A 106 -12.22 0.25 -5.94
C PHE A 106 -13.69 0.37 -5.56
N SER A 107 -14.03 1.27 -4.65
CA SER A 107 -15.42 1.58 -4.29
C SER A 107 -16.21 2.13 -5.48
N LEU A 108 -15.62 3.05 -6.26
CA LEU A 108 -16.26 3.61 -7.46
C LEU A 108 -16.32 2.62 -8.64
N TYR A 109 -15.47 1.60 -8.63
CA TYR A 109 -15.42 0.58 -9.69
C TYR A 109 -16.40 -0.57 -9.44
N LEU A 110 -16.76 -0.81 -8.17
CA LEU A 110 -17.67 -1.88 -7.76
C LEU A 110 -19.16 -1.47 -7.80
N PHE A 111 -19.46 -0.17 -7.79
CA PHE A 111 -20.81 0.43 -7.85
C PHE A 111 -21.02 1.17 -9.16
#